data_AF-A0A0F9A163-F1
#
_entry.id   AF-A0A0F9A163-F1
#
_cell.length_a   1.000
_cell.length_b   1.000
_cell.length_c   1.000
_cell.angle_alpha   90.00
_cell.angle_beta   90.00
_cell.angle_gamma   90.00
#
_symmetry.space_group_name_H-M   'P 1'
#
loop_
_entity.id
_entity.type
_entity.pdbx_description
1 polymer ?
#
loop_
_entity_poly.entity_id
_entity_poly.type
_entity_poly.pdbx_seq_one_letter_code
_entity_poly.pdbx_strand_id
1 'polypeptide(L)'
;MILDKNLEFADATSVANAAGVDNIGSTIDMTVVRDIGNGQPVYLVINVDTEIITGGSAGIIQFRLVSDSTEVPSADETPTLHAKSEDFVTDDSAANDSELNAGGYPFVIALPLEGPEYERYLGIQTVITTTTVTAGNINAFLTLDPVGWKAYPDATN
;
A
#
# COMPACT_ATOMS: atom_id res chain seq x y z
N MET A 1 6.30 17.65 2.27
CA MET A 1 4.89 17.21 2.36
C MET A 1 4.43 17.40 3.80
N ILE A 2 3.24 17.94 4.03
CA ILE A 2 2.61 17.94 5.36
C ILE A 2 1.67 16.73 5.41
N LEU A 3 1.74 15.94 6.49
CA LEU A 3 0.95 14.73 6.65
C LEU A 3 -0.05 14.92 7.80
N ASP A 4 -1.32 14.58 7.57
CA ASP A 4 -2.36 14.56 8.59
C ASP A 4 -2.38 13.19 9.27
N LYS A 5 -2.33 13.16 10.61
CA LYS A 5 -2.33 11.92 11.40
C LYS A 5 -3.60 11.08 11.20
N ASN A 6 -4.74 11.71 10.91
CA ASN A 6 -6.00 11.00 10.67
C ASN A 6 -6.08 10.38 9.27
N LEU A 7 -5.14 10.73 8.38
CA LEU A 7 -5.02 10.21 7.03
C LEU A 7 -3.87 9.21 6.88
N GLU A 8 -3.33 8.73 8.00
CA GLU A 8 -2.21 7.79 8.06
C GLU A 8 -2.70 6.40 8.48
N PHE A 9 -2.40 5.39 7.66
CA PHE A 9 -2.66 3.98 7.97
C PHE A 9 -1.48 3.35 8.71
N ALA A 10 -0.25 3.67 8.30
CA ALA A 10 0.95 3.05 8.83
C ALA A 10 2.09 4.07 8.94
N ASP A 11 2.79 4.03 10.07
CA ASP A 11 4.04 4.74 10.34
C ASP A 11 5.09 3.67 10.70
N ALA A 12 6.10 3.52 9.84
CA ALA A 12 7.15 2.51 9.91
C ALA A 12 6.66 1.13 10.38
N THR A 13 5.52 0.68 9.86
CA THR A 13 4.83 -0.55 10.32
C THR A 13 5.37 -1.76 9.58
N SER A 14 5.62 -2.85 10.31
CA SER A 14 6.19 -4.06 9.72
C SER A 14 5.19 -4.78 8.81
N VAL A 15 5.69 -5.29 7.69
CA VAL A 15 4.96 -6.18 6.76
C VAL A 15 5.48 -7.62 6.83
N ALA A 16 6.32 -7.95 7.82
CA ALA A 16 6.89 -9.27 7.98
C ALA A 16 5.81 -10.27 8.41
N ASN A 17 5.37 -11.11 7.48
CA ASN A 17 4.39 -12.14 7.73
C ASN A 17 4.57 -13.36 6.79
N ALA A 18 3.97 -14.47 7.17
CA ALA A 18 3.87 -15.66 6.34
C ALA A 18 2.96 -15.44 5.13
N ALA A 19 2.93 -16.41 4.22
CA ALA A 19 2.03 -16.38 3.08
C ALA A 19 0.55 -16.31 3.54
N GLY A 20 -0.19 -15.36 2.98
CA GLY A 20 -1.56 -15.03 3.35
C GLY A 20 -1.92 -13.58 3.01
N VAL A 21 -3.14 -13.19 3.37
CA VAL A 21 -3.60 -11.81 3.36
C VAL A 21 -3.49 -11.28 4.79
N ASP A 22 -2.94 -10.08 4.96
CA ASP A 22 -2.82 -9.46 6.27
C ASP A 22 -3.14 -7.96 6.20
N ASN A 23 -3.72 -7.43 7.28
CA ASN A 23 -4.00 -6.00 7.40
C ASN A 23 -2.77 -5.28 7.95
N ILE A 24 -2.38 -4.18 7.32
CA ILE A 24 -1.22 -3.39 7.75
C ILE A 24 -1.68 -2.08 8.38
N GLY A 25 -1.21 -1.85 9.60
CA GLY A 25 -1.46 -0.61 10.33
C GLY A 25 -2.90 -0.48 10.83
N SER A 26 -3.39 0.76 10.92
CA SER A 26 -4.75 1.12 11.32
C SER A 26 -5.66 1.39 10.12
N THR A 27 -6.97 1.30 10.34
CA THR A 27 -7.98 1.74 9.38
C THR A 27 -8.41 3.19 9.59
N ILE A 28 -8.91 3.81 8.52
CA ILE A 28 -9.51 5.14 8.57
C ILE A 28 -11.03 4.97 8.61
N ASP A 29 -11.67 5.46 9.67
CA ASP A 29 -13.12 5.53 9.79
C ASP A 29 -13.65 6.78 9.10
N MET A 30 -14.40 6.60 8.01
CA MET A 30 -14.98 7.71 7.28
C MET A 30 -16.21 8.30 7.95
N THR A 31 -16.75 7.66 9.00
CA THR A 31 -18.00 7.95 9.74
C THR A 31 -19.29 7.87 8.93
N VAL A 32 -19.21 8.18 7.64
CA VAL A 32 -20.27 8.09 6.63
C VAL A 32 -19.64 7.52 5.36
N VAL A 33 -20.29 6.52 4.78
CA VAL A 33 -19.94 5.96 3.47
C VAL A 33 -20.04 7.06 2.41
N ARG A 34 -18.93 7.32 1.72
CA ARG A 34 -18.86 8.31 0.64
C ARG A 34 -17.68 8.02 -0.28
N ASP A 35 -17.80 8.41 -1.54
CA ASP A 35 -16.68 8.46 -2.46
C ASP A 35 -15.73 9.61 -2.07
N ILE A 36 -14.56 9.24 -1.55
CA ILE A 36 -13.49 10.19 -1.16
C ILE A 36 -12.53 10.52 -2.30
N GLY A 37 -12.64 9.84 -3.44
CA GLY A 37 -11.91 10.17 -4.67
C GLY A 37 -12.61 11.25 -5.52
N ASN A 38 -13.86 11.58 -5.19
CA ASN A 38 -14.67 12.53 -5.96
C ASN A 38 -14.39 14.00 -5.59
N GLY A 39 -14.30 14.86 -6.61
CA GLY A 39 -14.13 16.32 -6.48
C GLY A 39 -12.69 16.81 -6.55
N GLN A 40 -11.74 16.11 -5.93
CA GLN A 40 -10.31 16.34 -6.08
C GLN A 40 -9.54 15.02 -5.93
N PRO A 41 -8.50 14.76 -6.75
CA PRO A 41 -7.66 13.57 -6.56
C PRO A 41 -7.00 13.56 -5.18
N VAL A 42 -7.36 12.56 -4.39
CA VAL A 42 -6.63 12.13 -3.19
C VAL A 42 -5.76 10.96 -3.59
N TYR A 43 -4.51 10.92 -3.14
CA TYR A 43 -3.57 9.85 -3.49
C TYR A 43 -3.28 8.98 -2.28
N LEU A 44 -3.38 7.66 -2.46
CA LEU A 44 -2.71 6.71 -1.59
C LEU A 44 -1.23 6.68 -1.95
N VAL A 45 -0.39 6.83 -0.94
CA VAL A 45 1.06 6.66 -1.05
C VAL A 45 1.48 5.59 -0.05
N ILE A 46 2.16 4.57 -0.55
CA ILE A 46 2.93 3.61 0.23
C ILE A 46 4.39 3.81 -0.13
N ASN A 47 5.21 4.07 0.89
CA ASN A 47 6.66 4.10 0.75
C ASN A 47 7.31 3.13 1.72
N VAL A 48 8.44 2.58 1.30
CA VAL A 48 9.22 1.64 2.10
C VAL A 48 10.18 2.42 2.98
N ASP A 49 10.10 2.16 4.28
CA ASP A 49 11.04 2.71 5.28
C ASP A 49 12.25 1.80 5.44
N THR A 50 11.98 0.52 5.66
CA THR A 50 12.97 -0.55 5.74
C THR A 50 12.70 -1.55 4.62
N GLU A 51 13.74 -1.89 3.86
CA GLU A 51 13.67 -2.81 2.72
C GLU A 51 12.89 -4.08 3.05
N ILE A 52 11.98 -4.44 2.15
CA ILE A 52 11.11 -5.61 2.29
C ILE A 52 11.82 -6.81 1.69
N ILE A 53 12.22 -7.78 2.53
CA ILE A 53 13.01 -8.94 2.10
C ILE A 53 12.45 -10.26 2.62
N THR A 54 12.81 -11.33 1.94
CA THR A 54 12.64 -12.70 2.43
C THR A 54 13.95 -13.23 3.04
N GLY A 55 13.93 -14.47 3.52
CA GLY A 55 15.14 -15.16 4.03
C GLY A 55 16.12 -15.64 2.95
N GLY A 56 16.13 -15.03 1.75
CA GLY A 56 17.00 -15.39 0.62
C GLY A 56 16.38 -16.40 -0.36
N SER A 57 15.05 -16.36 -0.51
CA SER A 57 14.34 -17.09 -1.54
C SER A 57 13.25 -16.20 -2.11
N ALA A 58 13.16 -16.14 -3.44
CA ALA A 58 12.14 -15.37 -4.13
C ALA A 58 10.73 -15.67 -3.63
N GLY A 59 9.95 -14.61 -3.46
CA GLY A 59 8.58 -14.57 -3.01
C GLY A 59 7.79 -13.52 -3.79
N ILE A 60 6.52 -13.35 -3.46
CA ILE A 60 5.67 -12.31 -4.06
C ILE A 60 4.92 -11.58 -2.95
N ILE A 61 4.95 -10.25 -3.00
CA ILE A 61 4.09 -9.36 -2.20
C ILE A 61 3.27 -8.43 -3.11
N GLN A 62 2.03 -8.18 -2.73
CA GLN A 62 1.15 -7.20 -3.36
C GLN A 62 0.48 -6.34 -2.28
N PHE A 63 0.31 -5.05 -2.54
CA PHE A 63 -0.42 -4.13 -1.68
C PHE A 63 -1.83 -3.87 -2.22
N ARG A 64 -2.79 -3.75 -1.32
CA ARG A 64 -4.20 -3.55 -1.66
C ARG A 64 -4.81 -2.44 -0.82
N LEU A 65 -5.59 -1.58 -1.47
CA LEU A 65 -6.52 -0.67 -0.82
C LEU A 65 -7.88 -1.35 -0.75
N VAL A 66 -8.39 -1.51 0.46
CA VAL A 66 -9.68 -2.17 0.71
C VAL A 66 -10.56 -1.31 1.59
N SER A 67 -11.87 -1.51 1.52
CA SER A 67 -12.79 -1.02 2.54
C SER A 67 -13.65 -2.15 3.10
N ASP A 68 -14.15 -1.99 4.32
CA ASP A 68 -15.06 -2.94 4.96
C ASP A 68 -16.10 -2.21 5.84
N SER A 69 -17.22 -2.87 6.08
CA SER A 69 -18.23 -2.47 7.05
C SER A 69 -17.75 -2.53 8.51
N THR A 70 -16.68 -3.28 8.78
CA THR A 70 -16.06 -3.48 10.09
C THR A 70 -14.68 -2.83 10.20
N GLU A 71 -14.27 -2.47 11.42
CA GLU A 71 -13.03 -1.71 11.66
C GLU A 71 -11.76 -2.46 11.26
N VAL A 72 -11.78 -3.80 11.33
CA VAL A 72 -10.70 -4.67 10.90
C VAL A 72 -11.20 -5.38 9.64
N PRO A 73 -10.75 -4.97 8.44
CA PRO A 73 -11.18 -5.58 7.19
C PRO A 73 -10.90 -7.09 7.24
N SER A 74 -11.85 -7.90 6.80
CA SER A 74 -11.60 -9.34 6.76
C SER A 74 -10.44 -9.67 5.83
N ALA A 75 -9.67 -10.71 6.13
CA ALA A 75 -8.67 -11.25 5.22
C ALA A 75 -9.29 -12.07 4.06
N ASP A 76 -10.61 -12.33 4.12
CA ASP A 76 -11.37 -13.16 3.17
C ASP A 76 -12.14 -12.32 2.13
N GLU A 77 -13.18 -12.85 1.46
CA GLU A 77 -13.88 -12.21 0.33
C GLU A 77 -14.88 -11.09 0.70
N THR A 78 -14.98 -10.70 1.97
CA THR A 78 -15.93 -9.66 2.40
C THR A 78 -15.51 -8.21 2.20
N PRO A 79 -14.22 -7.81 2.24
CA PRO A 79 -13.85 -6.44 2.03
C PRO A 79 -13.91 -6.10 0.54
N THR A 80 -14.35 -4.88 0.26
CA THR A 80 -14.37 -4.35 -1.08
C THR A 80 -12.96 -3.92 -1.51
N LEU A 81 -12.43 -4.53 -2.58
CA LEU A 81 -11.14 -4.17 -3.17
C LEU A 81 -11.28 -2.96 -4.10
N HIS A 82 -10.58 -1.88 -3.78
CA HIS A 82 -10.60 -0.65 -4.58
C HIS A 82 -9.44 -0.56 -5.55
N ALA A 83 -8.23 -0.88 -5.08
CA ALA A 83 -7.03 -0.83 -5.89
C ALA A 83 -6.01 -1.86 -5.39
N LYS A 84 -5.15 -2.32 -6.30
CA LYS A 84 -4.02 -3.19 -5.97
C LYS A 84 -2.79 -2.75 -6.75
N SER A 85 -1.62 -2.93 -6.14
CA SER A 85 -0.34 -2.81 -6.85
C SER A 85 -0.15 -3.98 -7.82
N GLU A 86 0.90 -3.88 -8.63
CA GLU A 86 1.44 -5.06 -9.28
C GLU A 86 2.01 -6.06 -8.26
N ASP A 87 2.32 -7.25 -8.74
CA ASP A 87 2.97 -8.28 -7.95
C ASP A 87 4.48 -8.00 -7.94
N PHE A 88 5.04 -7.71 -6.77
CA PHE A 88 6.47 -7.45 -6.62
C PHE A 88 7.20 -8.72 -6.20
N VAL A 89 8.35 -8.96 -6.81
CA VAL A 89 9.27 -10.02 -6.43
C VAL A 89 10.00 -9.59 -5.15
N THR A 90 9.74 -10.32 -4.06
CA THR A 90 10.48 -10.18 -2.81
C THR A 90 11.62 -11.18 -2.77
N ASP A 91 12.85 -10.77 -2.50
CA ASP A 91 13.96 -11.70 -2.26
C ASP A 91 14.96 -11.10 -1.26
N ASP A 92 16.23 -11.50 -1.32
CA ASP A 92 17.32 -10.72 -0.76
C ASP A 92 17.55 -9.41 -1.54
N SER A 93 18.34 -8.52 -0.95
CA SER A 93 18.60 -7.18 -1.49
C SER A 93 19.23 -7.15 -2.90
N ALA A 94 19.80 -8.27 -3.37
CA ALA A 94 20.43 -8.33 -4.69
C ALA A 94 19.42 -8.64 -5.81
N ALA A 95 18.32 -9.31 -5.49
CA ALA A 95 17.31 -9.76 -6.47
C ALA A 95 15.91 -9.18 -6.23
N ASN A 96 15.74 -8.36 -5.19
CA ASN A 96 14.50 -7.68 -4.85
C ASN A 96 14.09 -6.66 -5.94
N ASP A 97 12.79 -6.48 -6.14
CA ASP A 97 12.30 -5.37 -6.95
C ASP A 97 12.68 -4.02 -6.31
N SER A 98 13.10 -3.06 -7.14
CA SER A 98 13.69 -1.81 -6.67
C SER A 98 12.75 -0.95 -5.83
N GLU A 99 11.46 -1.10 -6.08
CA GLU A 99 10.35 -0.45 -5.40
C GLU A 99 10.21 -0.90 -3.95
N LEU A 100 10.71 -2.10 -3.63
CA LEU A 100 10.71 -2.68 -2.29
C LEU A 100 11.95 -2.30 -1.46
N ASN A 101 12.90 -1.57 -2.05
CA ASN A 101 14.08 -1.06 -1.36
C ASN A 101 13.72 0.11 -0.45
N ALA A 102 14.54 0.37 0.57
CA ALA A 102 14.34 1.53 1.45
C ALA A 102 14.29 2.83 0.64
N GLY A 103 13.24 3.64 0.86
CA GLY A 103 12.94 4.84 0.09
C GLY A 103 12.16 4.61 -1.21
N GLY A 104 11.85 3.35 -1.55
CA GLY A 104 11.02 2.97 -2.69
C GLY A 104 9.53 3.31 -2.48
N TYR A 105 8.80 3.39 -3.58
CA TYR A 105 7.38 3.76 -3.62
C TYR A 105 6.58 2.70 -4.39
N PRO A 106 6.30 1.53 -3.79
CA PRO A 106 5.67 0.40 -4.48
C PRO A 106 4.20 0.67 -4.83
N PHE A 107 3.56 1.65 -4.19
CA PHE A 107 2.17 1.95 -4.50
C PHE A 107 1.82 3.42 -4.33
N VAL A 108 1.67 4.12 -5.45
CA VAL A 108 1.21 5.51 -5.51
C VAL A 108 0.09 5.62 -6.53
N ILE A 109 -1.13 5.84 -6.06
CA ILE A 109 -2.31 5.86 -6.92
C ILE A 109 -3.33 6.89 -6.44
N ALA A 110 -3.97 7.58 -7.38
CA ALA A 110 -5.17 8.37 -7.05
C ALA A 110 -6.28 7.42 -6.62
N LEU A 111 -6.96 7.73 -5.52
CA LEU A 111 -8.10 6.96 -5.05
C LEU A 111 -9.10 6.83 -6.20
N PRO A 112 -9.54 5.61 -6.53
CA PRO A 112 -10.46 5.41 -7.61
C PRO A 112 -11.76 6.14 -7.30
N LEU A 113 -12.22 6.95 -8.27
CA LEU A 113 -13.61 7.40 -8.34
C LEU A 113 -14.51 6.17 -8.31
N GLU A 114 -15.66 6.29 -7.65
CA GLU A 114 -16.58 5.19 -7.35
C GLU A 114 -16.63 4.15 -8.48
N GLY A 115 -15.95 3.02 -8.24
CA GLY A 115 -16.04 1.81 -9.03
C GLY A 115 -16.90 0.83 -8.23
N PRO A 116 -16.29 -0.06 -7.43
CA PRO A 116 -16.95 -0.67 -6.27
C PRO A 116 -17.29 0.39 -5.20
N GLU A 117 -18.43 0.25 -4.51
CA GLU A 117 -18.84 1.18 -3.46
C GLU A 117 -17.86 1.14 -2.28
N TYR A 118 -17.46 2.31 -1.79
CA TYR A 118 -16.67 2.38 -0.57
C TYR A 118 -17.50 1.98 0.64
N GLU A 119 -16.90 1.30 1.59
CA GLU A 119 -17.48 1.00 2.89
C GLU A 119 -16.83 1.84 4.00
N ARG A 120 -17.39 1.82 5.21
CA ARG A 120 -17.06 2.80 6.27
C ARG A 120 -15.57 2.84 6.63
N TYR A 121 -14.91 1.68 6.72
CA TYR A 121 -13.53 1.58 7.18
C TYR A 121 -12.61 1.31 6.01
N LEU A 122 -11.69 2.22 5.73
CA LEU A 122 -10.68 2.09 4.69
C LEU A 122 -9.40 1.51 5.31
N GLY A 123 -8.76 0.56 4.63
CA GLY A 123 -7.57 -0.11 5.14
C GLY A 123 -6.60 -0.54 4.05
N ILE A 124 -5.41 -0.93 4.48
CA ILE A 124 -4.34 -1.46 3.61
C ILE A 124 -4.11 -2.92 3.94
N GLN A 125 -4.03 -3.74 2.90
CA GLN A 125 -3.68 -5.15 3.01
C GLN A 125 -2.42 -5.47 2.22
N THR A 126 -1.67 -6.45 2.72
CA THR A 126 -0.62 -7.14 1.98
C THR A 126 -1.07 -8.53 1.63
N VAL A 127 -0.70 -8.99 0.43
CA VAL A 127 -0.89 -10.38 0.02
C VAL A 127 0.44 -11.00 -0.32
N ILE A 128 0.81 -12.00 0.46
CA ILE A 128 2.06 -12.75 0.34
C ILE A 128 1.69 -14.15 -0.14
N THR A 129 2.21 -14.59 -1.29
CA THR A 129 1.69 -15.81 -1.94
C THR A 129 2.58 -17.05 -1.78
N THR A 130 3.89 -16.88 -1.57
CA THR A 130 4.84 -18.01 -1.63
C THR A 130 5.81 -18.04 -0.46
N THR A 131 6.66 -17.02 -0.34
CA THR A 131 7.74 -16.99 0.65
C THR A 131 7.42 -15.99 1.75
N THR A 132 7.69 -16.37 3.00
CA THR A 132 7.54 -15.48 4.15
C THR A 132 8.42 -14.24 3.99
N VAL A 133 7.82 -13.08 4.16
CA VAL A 133 8.54 -11.81 4.29
C VAL A 133 9.13 -11.78 5.70
N THR A 134 10.45 -11.65 5.78
CA THR A 134 11.19 -11.77 7.05
C THR A 134 11.51 -10.43 7.68
N ALA A 135 11.57 -9.36 6.87
CA ALA A 135 11.77 -8.00 7.31
C ALA A 135 11.16 -7.03 6.29
N GLY A 136 10.89 -5.82 6.74
CA GLY A 136 10.32 -4.77 5.90
C GLY A 136 9.34 -3.92 6.68
N ASN A 137 9.44 -2.61 6.52
CA ASN A 137 8.56 -1.64 7.14
C ASN A 137 8.06 -0.65 6.09
N ILE A 138 6.78 -0.29 6.16
CA ILE A 138 6.16 0.67 5.25
C ILE A 138 5.55 1.83 6.02
N ASN A 139 5.45 2.97 5.34
CA ASN A 139 4.50 4.02 5.69
C ASN A 139 3.39 4.02 4.64
N ALA A 140 2.16 4.27 5.07
CA ALA A 140 1.02 4.35 4.19
C ALA A 140 0.09 5.47 4.63
N PHE A 141 -0.25 6.37 3.70
CA PHE A 141 -1.07 7.54 4.01
C PHE A 141 -1.79 8.10 2.78
N LEU A 142 -2.80 8.94 3.03
CA LEU A 142 -3.50 9.71 2.01
C LEU A 142 -2.94 11.15 1.94
N THR A 143 -2.72 11.64 0.73
CA THR A 143 -2.23 13.00 0.48
C THR A 143 -2.85 13.60 -0.78
N LEU A 144 -2.95 14.93 -0.84
CA LEU A 144 -3.34 15.67 -2.05
C LEU A 144 -2.14 15.97 -2.95
N ASP A 145 -0.92 15.86 -2.42
CA ASP A 145 0.34 16.20 -3.09
C ASP A 145 1.32 15.04 -2.91
N PRO A 146 1.20 13.98 -3.73
CA PRO A 146 2.13 12.85 -3.69
C PRO A 146 3.51 13.32 -4.16
N VAL A 147 4.56 12.89 -3.47
CA VAL A 147 5.93 13.18 -3.89
C VAL A 147 6.20 12.46 -5.22
N GLY A 148 6.18 13.20 -6.32
CA GLY A 148 6.51 12.70 -7.65
C GLY A 148 7.84 13.27 -8.12
N TRP A 149 8.92 12.50 -8.00
CA TRP A 149 10.17 12.83 -8.69
C TRP A 149 10.50 11.73 -9.69
N LYS A 150 10.47 12.09 -10.98
CA LYS A 150 10.90 11.23 -12.07
C LYS A 150 11.86 12.02 -12.95
N ALA A 151 13.10 11.56 -13.07
CA ALA A 151 14.02 12.07 -14.08
C ALA A 151 13.52 11.61 -15.46
N TYR A 152 13.27 12.56 -16.35
CA TYR A 152 13.00 12.28 -17.75
C TYR A 152 14.33 12.37 -18.53
N PRO A 153 14.54 11.51 -19.55
CA PRO A 153 15.73 11.59 -20.39
C PRO A 153 15.89 13.01 -20.96
N ASP A 154 17.12 13.50 -20.99
CA ASP A 154 17.46 14.68 -21.75
C ASP A 154 17.40 14.39 -23.26
N ALA A 155 17.25 15.44 -24.08
CA ALA A 155 17.22 15.27 -25.53
C ALA A 155 18.55 14.71 -26.02
N THR A 156 18.52 13.60 -26.77
CA THR A 156 19.69 13.09 -27.48
C THR A 156 20.13 14.12 -28.53
N ASN A 157 21.35 14.68 -28.37
CA ASN A 157 21.97 15.58 -29.35
C ASN A 157 22.67 14.77 -30.45
#